data_AF-A0A0P8E2F8-F1
#
_entry.id   AF-A0A0P8E2F8-F1
#
_cell.length_a   1.000
_cell.length_b   1.000
_cell.length_c   1.000
_cell.angle_alpha   90.00
_cell.angle_beta   90.00
_cell.angle_gamma   90.00
#
_symmetry.space_group_name_H-M   'P 1'
#
loop_
_entity.id
_entity.type
_entity.pdbx_description
1 polymer ?
#
loop_
_entity_poly.entity_id
_entity_poly.type
_entity_poly.pdbx_seq_one_letter_code
_entity_poly.pdbx_strand_id
1 'polypeptide(L)'
;MILSNDCFGIVITDDTLDIDNILECLTKITIDDLHSTSHFDIRVTQRKNNLIQDANSIKLIILKDKPLGILKQDDKKFKLLYKLNDDYDLVVIISSSSNNPNLNSFNLVTYFIETSNKRKREE
;
A
#
# COMPACT_ATOMS: atom_id res chain seq x y z
N MET A 1 -37.61 -3.78 29.86
CA MET A 1 -37.77 -3.02 28.60
C MET A 1 -37.56 -1.56 28.99
N ILE A 2 -36.33 -1.07 28.97
CA ILE A 2 -35.63 -0.54 27.79
C ILE A 2 -34.19 -1.10 27.76
N LEU A 3 -33.79 -1.70 26.64
CA LEU A 3 -32.38 -1.96 26.30
C LEU A 3 -31.88 -0.69 25.61
N SER A 4 -31.01 0.08 26.27
CA SER A 4 -30.24 1.14 25.61
C SER A 4 -29.02 0.48 24.96
N ASN A 5 -28.96 0.58 23.64
CA ASN A 5 -27.79 0.25 22.84
C ASN A 5 -26.73 1.32 23.08
N ASP A 6 -25.77 1.04 23.95
CA ASP A 6 -24.53 1.81 23.98
C ASP A 6 -23.55 1.12 23.01
N CYS A 7 -23.71 1.51 21.74
CA CYS A 7 -22.64 1.44 20.75
C CYS A 7 -21.54 2.45 21.10
N PHE A 8 -20.33 2.11 20.64
CA PHE A 8 -19.11 2.93 20.59
C PHE A 8 -18.28 3.06 21.87
N GLY A 9 -17.10 2.44 21.79
CA GLY A 9 -16.02 2.69 22.73
C GLY A 9 -14.80 1.80 22.54
N ILE A 10 -14.39 1.45 21.31
CA ILE A 10 -13.01 1.02 21.11
C ILE A 10 -12.17 2.30 20.97
N VAL A 11 -11.71 2.81 22.11
CA VAL A 11 -10.62 3.77 22.16
C VAL A 11 -9.34 2.97 21.93
N ILE A 12 -8.88 2.86 20.67
CA ILE A 12 -7.51 2.39 20.42
C ILE A 12 -6.60 3.60 20.58
N THR A 13 -5.97 3.68 21.75
CA THR A 13 -4.83 4.57 21.99
C THR A 13 -3.57 3.72 21.85
N ASP A 14 -3.10 3.58 20.62
CA ASP A 14 -1.71 3.28 20.32
C ASP A 14 -1.42 3.91 18.95
N ASP A 15 -0.53 4.89 18.90
CA ASP A 15 -0.20 5.70 17.70
C ASP A 15 0.56 4.89 16.62
N THR A 16 0.33 3.59 16.55
CA THR A 16 1.00 2.68 15.62
C THR A 16 0.03 2.21 14.56
N LEU A 17 0.27 2.68 13.33
CA LEU A 17 -0.44 2.18 12.17
C LEU A 17 -0.04 0.71 11.98
N ASP A 18 -1.01 -0.19 12.06
CA ASP A 18 -0.83 -1.61 11.86
C ASP A 18 -1.28 -2.05 10.45
N ILE A 19 -1.15 -3.34 10.15
CA ILE A 19 -1.43 -3.89 8.83
C ILE A 19 -2.93 -3.84 8.50
N ASP A 20 -3.79 -4.06 9.49
CA ASP A 20 -5.24 -4.13 9.30
C ASP A 20 -5.81 -2.74 8.98
N ASN A 21 -5.33 -1.71 9.69
CA ASN A 21 -5.65 -0.32 9.39
C ASN A 21 -5.21 0.08 7.98
N ILE A 22 -3.99 -0.31 7.56
CA ILE A 22 -3.51 -0.06 6.19
C ILE A 22 -4.40 -0.73 5.16
N LEU A 23 -4.76 -2.00 5.38
CA LEU A 23 -5.60 -2.73 4.45
C LEU A 23 -6.97 -2.05 4.31
N GLU A 24 -7.59 -1.64 5.42
CA GLU A 24 -8.84 -0.90 5.39
C GLU A 24 -8.71 0.42 4.62
N CYS A 25 -7.67 1.22 4.89
CA CYS A 25 -7.40 2.45 4.16
C CYS A 25 -7.26 2.20 2.65
N LEU A 26 -6.48 1.19 2.25
CA LEU A 26 -6.27 0.84 0.83
C LEU A 26 -7.58 0.50 0.10
N THR A 27 -8.64 0.06 0.80
CA THR A 27 -9.96 -0.18 0.16
C THR A 27 -10.77 1.08 -0.10
N LYS A 28 -10.40 2.21 0.52
CA LYS A 28 -11.15 3.48 0.51
C LYS A 28 -10.47 4.60 -0.27
N ILE A 29 -9.19 4.42 -0.61
CA ILE A 29 -8.41 5.44 -1.31
C ILE A 29 -8.85 5.63 -2.76
N THR A 30 -8.58 6.84 -3.26
CA THR A 30 -8.68 7.24 -4.64
C THR A 30 -7.29 7.52 -5.21
N ILE A 31 -7.20 7.84 -6.51
CA ILE A 31 -5.91 8.17 -7.13
C ILE A 31 -5.27 9.44 -6.55
N ASP A 32 -6.10 10.37 -6.07
CA ASP A 32 -5.65 11.65 -5.50
C ASP A 32 -5.00 11.46 -4.14
N ASP A 33 -5.30 10.36 -3.46
CA ASP A 33 -4.70 9.96 -2.20
C ASP A 33 -3.30 9.33 -2.37
N LEU A 34 -2.88 9.03 -3.61
CA LEU A 34 -1.59 8.44 -3.93
C LEU A 34 -0.61 9.51 -4.43
N HIS A 35 0.27 9.96 -3.55
CA HIS A 35 1.24 11.00 -3.84
C HIS A 35 2.60 10.40 -4.23
N SER A 36 3.11 10.78 -5.39
CA SER A 36 4.48 10.43 -5.76
C SER A 36 5.47 11.25 -4.95
N THR A 37 6.47 10.60 -4.36
CA THR A 37 7.67 11.31 -3.91
C THR A 37 8.60 11.58 -5.09
N SER A 38 9.48 12.58 -4.96
CA SER A 38 10.53 12.82 -5.98
C SER A 38 11.38 11.58 -6.22
N HIS A 39 11.71 10.81 -5.17
CA HIS A 39 12.45 9.56 -5.32
C HIS A 39 11.69 8.55 -6.18
N PHE A 40 10.37 8.43 -5.97
CA PHE A 40 9.53 7.51 -6.73
C PHE A 40 9.49 7.87 -8.21
N ASP A 41 9.29 9.14 -8.56
CA ASP A 41 9.22 9.56 -9.96
C ASP A 41 10.56 9.33 -10.72
N ILE A 42 11.68 9.56 -10.03
CA ILE A 42 13.02 9.21 -10.57
C ILE A 42 13.10 7.71 -10.84
N ARG A 43 12.63 6.86 -9.92
CA ARG A 43 12.65 5.40 -10.09
C ARG A 43 11.73 4.93 -11.20
N VAL A 44 10.55 5.51 -11.36
CA VAL A 44 9.63 5.23 -12.47
C VAL A 44 10.32 5.48 -13.80
N THR A 45 11.00 6.62 -13.91
CA THR A 45 11.73 6.97 -15.13
C THR A 45 12.88 5.99 -15.40
N GLN A 46 13.66 5.63 -14.37
CA GLN A 46 14.81 4.73 -14.50
C GLN A 46 14.43 3.26 -14.77
N ARG A 47 13.26 2.81 -14.30
CA ARG A 47 12.84 1.40 -14.31
C ARG A 47 11.65 1.15 -15.24
N LYS A 48 11.33 2.12 -16.11
CA LYS A 48 10.27 2.01 -17.11
C LYS A 48 10.49 0.77 -17.96
N ASN A 49 9.43 0.00 -18.17
CA ASN A 49 9.44 -1.18 -19.01
C ASN A 49 8.05 -1.38 -19.65
N ASN A 50 7.85 -2.51 -20.34
CA ASN A 50 6.60 -2.80 -21.03
C ASN A 50 5.39 -2.92 -20.08
N LEU A 51 5.61 -3.29 -18.81
CA LEU A 51 4.57 -3.47 -17.80
C LEU A 51 4.30 -2.20 -16.99
N ILE A 52 5.34 -1.42 -16.70
CA ILE A 52 5.27 -0.16 -15.94
C ILE A 52 5.76 0.97 -16.83
N GLN A 53 4.82 1.72 -17.40
CA GLN A 53 5.13 2.80 -18.35
C GLN A 53 5.32 4.15 -17.66
N ASP A 54 4.64 4.35 -16.54
CA ASP A 54 4.63 5.59 -15.77
C ASP A 54 4.14 5.34 -14.34
N ALA A 55 4.07 6.42 -13.55
CA ALA A 55 3.58 6.38 -12.17
C ALA A 55 2.11 5.97 -12.10
N ASN A 56 1.29 6.36 -13.08
CA ASN A 56 -0.13 6.03 -13.13
C ASN A 56 -0.37 4.54 -13.28
N SER A 57 0.50 3.83 -14.01
CA SER A 57 0.48 2.37 -14.14
C SER A 57 0.53 1.71 -12.75
N ILE A 58 1.41 2.18 -11.86
CA ILE A 58 1.53 1.66 -10.49
C ILE A 58 0.33 2.06 -9.64
N LYS A 59 -0.11 3.32 -9.71
CA LYS A 59 -1.29 3.79 -8.97
C LYS A 59 -2.53 2.98 -9.31
N LEU A 60 -2.74 2.67 -10.59
CA LEU A 60 -3.87 1.86 -11.03
C LEU A 60 -3.81 0.43 -10.49
N ILE A 61 -2.62 -0.18 -10.40
CA ILE A 61 -2.46 -1.50 -9.76
C ILE A 61 -2.86 -1.43 -8.29
N ILE A 62 -2.38 -0.42 -7.55
CA ILE A 62 -2.70 -0.24 -6.12
C ILE A 62 -4.21 -0.10 -5.89
N LEU A 63 -4.91 0.62 -6.77
CA LEU A 63 -6.34 0.90 -6.63
C LEU A 63 -7.23 -0.27 -7.08
N LYS A 64 -6.80 -1.04 -8.09
CA LYS A 64 -7.64 -2.09 -8.70
C LYS A 64 -7.40 -3.46 -8.09
N ASP A 65 -6.16 -3.75 -7.70
CA ASP A 65 -5.77 -5.08 -7.29
C ASP A 65 -5.69 -5.16 -5.76
N LYS A 66 -6.00 -6.35 -5.22
CA LYS A 66 -5.74 -6.64 -3.81
C LYS A 66 -4.26 -7.02 -3.66
N PRO A 67 -3.52 -6.44 -2.69
CA PRO A 67 -2.15 -6.88 -2.43
C PRO A 67 -2.15 -8.34 -1.98
N LEU A 68 -1.18 -9.11 -2.47
CA LEU A 68 -0.87 -10.48 -2.04
C LEU A 68 -0.32 -10.51 -0.60
N GLY A 69 0.32 -9.43 -0.18
CA GLY A 69 0.90 -9.30 1.15
C GLY A 69 1.22 -7.85 1.46
N ILE A 70 1.16 -7.54 2.75
CA ILE A 70 1.54 -6.25 3.33
C ILE A 70 2.53 -6.56 4.43
N LEU A 71 3.71 -5.94 4.38
CA LEU A 71 4.71 -6.06 5.46
C LEU A 71 5.02 -4.68 6.01
N LYS A 72 4.92 -4.54 7.34
CA LYS A 72 5.44 -3.36 8.04
C LYS A 72 6.96 -3.35 7.94
N GLN A 73 7.53 -2.23 7.52
CA GLN A 73 8.98 -2.00 7.43
C GLN A 73 9.46 -1.10 8.58
N ASP A 74 8.61 -0.17 8.98
CA ASP A 74 8.84 0.83 10.03
C ASP A 74 7.46 1.33 10.51
N ASP A 75 7.40 2.20 11.51
CA ASP A 75 6.15 2.69 12.10
C ASP A 75 5.18 3.32 11.09
N LYS A 76 5.72 3.88 10.01
CA LYS A 76 4.95 4.57 8.97
C LYS A 76 5.24 4.06 7.56
N LYS A 77 5.97 2.95 7.40
CA LYS A 77 6.38 2.43 6.08
C LYS A 77 5.92 1.00 5.91
N PHE A 78 5.34 0.73 4.75
CA PHE A 78 4.77 -0.56 4.41
C PHE A 78 5.24 -1.00 3.03
N LYS A 79 5.49 -2.30 2.90
CA LYS A 79 5.79 -2.99 1.66
C LYS A 79 4.51 -3.67 1.18
N LEU A 80 4.00 -3.23 0.04
CA LEU A 80 2.86 -3.85 -0.64
C LEU A 80 3.38 -4.77 -1.74
N LEU A 81 2.85 -5.99 -1.81
CA LEU A 81 3.16 -6.96 -2.85
C LEU A 81 1.95 -7.17 -3.74
N TYR A 82 2.13 -7.03 -5.05
CA TYR A 82 1.10 -7.25 -6.06
C TYR A 82 1.59 -8.27 -7.09
N LYS A 83 0.69 -9.12 -7.57
CA LYS A 83 0.99 -10.01 -8.70
C LYS A 83 1.09 -9.16 -9.96
N LEU A 84 2.21 -9.20 -10.69
CA LEU A 84 2.26 -8.65 -12.05
C LEU A 84 1.91 -9.72 -13.08
N ASN A 85 2.52 -10.89 -12.95
CA ASN A 85 2.25 -12.06 -13.77
C ASN A 85 2.68 -13.35 -13.01
N ASP A 86 2.84 -14.46 -13.72
CA ASP A 86 3.19 -15.74 -13.12
C ASP A 86 4.66 -15.84 -12.68
N ASP A 87 5.52 -14.96 -13.20
CA ASP A 87 6.97 -14.96 -12.99
C ASP A 87 7.44 -13.80 -12.12
N TYR A 88 6.63 -12.74 -12.00
CA TYR A 88 7.03 -11.50 -11.37
C TYR A 88 5.96 -10.89 -10.48
N ASP A 89 6.43 -10.22 -9.43
CA ASP A 89 5.65 -9.43 -8.49
C ASP A 89 6.10 -7.97 -8.51
N LEU A 90 5.13 -7.07 -8.39
CA LEU A 90 5.39 -5.67 -8.12
C LEU A 90 5.46 -5.49 -6.61
N VAL A 91 6.57 -4.93 -6.16
CA VAL A 91 6.72 -4.43 -4.81
C VAL A 91 6.62 -2.92 -4.83
N VAL A 92 5.74 -2.37 -3.99
CA VAL A 92 5.64 -0.92 -3.77
C VAL A 92 5.91 -0.61 -2.31
N ILE A 93 6.80 0.35 -2.04
CA ILE A 93 7.01 0.88 -0.71
C ILE A 93 6.19 2.16 -0.58
N ILE A 94 5.26 2.15 0.37
CA ILE A 94 4.43 3.30 0.72
C ILE A 94 4.80 3.82 2.10
N SER A 95 4.50 5.09 2.34
CA SER A 95 4.51 5.66 3.68
C SER A 95 3.25 6.45 3.97
N SER A 96 2.78 6.39 5.21
CA SER A 96 1.65 7.21 5.68
C SER A 96 2.18 8.42 6.46
N SER A 97 1.56 9.58 6.27
CA SER A 97 1.91 10.80 7.00
C SER A 97 1.00 10.96 8.21
N SER A 98 1.59 10.94 9.41
CA SER A 98 0.86 11.13 10.69
C SER A 98 0.27 12.53 10.86
N ASN A 99 0.64 13.48 10.01
CA ASN A 99 0.25 14.88 10.16
C ASN A 99 -1.06 15.19 9.44
N ASN A 100 -1.69 14.20 8.80
CA ASN A 100 -2.95 14.35 8.10
C ASN A 100 -4.05 13.62 8.89
N PRO A 101 -5.06 14.33 9.43
CA PRO A 101 -6.17 13.69 10.14
C PRO A 101 -7.00 12.76 9.23
N ASN A 102 -6.83 12.89 7.92
CA ASN A 102 -7.30 11.91 6.95
C ASN A 102 -6.22 10.83 6.77
N LEU A 103 -6.39 9.70 7.46
CA LEU A 103 -5.55 8.49 7.39
C LEU A 103 -5.50 7.82 6.00
N ASN A 104 -5.99 8.49 4.95
CA ASN A 104 -6.22 7.92 3.65
C ASN A 104 -5.17 8.31 2.61
N SER A 105 -4.22 9.21 2.90
CA SER A 105 -3.20 9.63 1.94
C SER A 105 -1.90 8.82 2.10
N PHE A 106 -1.38 8.27 0.99
CA PHE A 106 -0.13 7.52 0.95
C PHE A 106 0.91 8.16 0.04
N ASN A 107 2.14 8.26 0.54
CA ASN A 107 3.30 8.64 -0.25
C ASN A 107 3.95 7.39 -0.86
N LEU A 108 4.00 7.32 -2.18
CA LEU A 108 4.75 6.32 -2.92
C LEU A 108 6.24 6.65 -2.84
N VAL A 109 7.01 5.79 -2.19
CA VAL A 109 8.44 6.02 -1.92
C VAL A 109 9.30 5.42 -3.02
N THR A 110 9.09 4.14 -3.34
CA THR A 110 9.82 3.44 -4.40
C THR A 110 9.04 2.21 -4.84
N TYR A 111 9.41 1.62 -5.97
CA TYR A 111 8.89 0.32 -6.41
C TYR A 111 9.99 -0.49 -7.07
N PHE A 112 9.85 -1.81 -7.06
CA PHE A 112 10.73 -2.71 -7.81
C PHE A 112 9.99 -3.99 -8.18
N ILE A 113 10.52 -4.70 -9.15
CA ILE A 113 9.98 -5.98 -9.60
C ILE A 113 10.83 -7.09 -8.98
N GLU A 114 10.19 -8.07 -8.35
CA GLU A 114 10.83 -9.28 -7.84
C GLU A 114 10.32 -10.51 -8.57
N THR A 115 11.10 -11.59 -8.61
CA THR A 115 10.63 -12.87 -9.13
C THR A 115 9.58 -13.47 -8.19
N SER A 116 8.53 -14.06 -8.78
CA SER A 116 7.42 -14.69 -8.07
C SER A 116 7.83 -15.96 -7.31
N ASN A 117 9.06 -16.46 -7.56
CA ASN A 117 9.62 -17.62 -6.87
C ASN A 117 9.67 -17.44 -5.35
N LYS A 118 9.67 -16.20 -4.83
CA LYS A 118 9.51 -15.97 -3.39
C LYS A 118 8.13 -16.35 -2.83
N ARG A 119 7.10 -16.48 -3.70
CA ARG A 119 5.76 -16.99 -3.37
C ARG A 119 5.64 -18.50 -3.54
N LYS A 120 6.37 -19.06 -4.50
CA LYS A 120 6.39 -20.50 -4.77
C LYS A 120 7.30 -21.14 -3.72
N ARG A 121 6.72 -21.69 -2.65
CA ARG A 121 7.47 -22.63 -1.80
C ARG A 121 8.03 -23.70 -2.74
N GLU A 122 9.32 -23.99 -2.63
CA GLU A 122 9.87 -25.22 -3.21
C GLU A 122 9.01 -26.37 -2.67
N GLU A 123 8.43 -27.15 -3.58
CA GLU A 123 7.77 -28.41 -3.25
C GLU A 123 8.79 -29.44 -2.75
#